data_AF-A0A2U0DN45-F1
#
_entry.id   AF-A0A2U0DN45-F1
#
_cell.length_a   1.000
_cell.length_b   1.000
_cell.length_c   1.000
_cell.angle_alpha   90.00
_cell.angle_beta   90.00
_cell.angle_gamma   90.00
#
_symmetry.space_group_name_H-M   'P 1'
#
loop_
_entity.id
_entity.type
_entity.pdbx_description
1 polymer ?
#
loop_
_entity_poly.entity_id
_entity_poly.type
_entity_poly.pdbx_seq_one_letter_code
_entity_poly.pdbx_strand_id
1 'polypeptide(L)'
;MNAIELRLLRNAEYLQYVKDFTGIINLNNPESLGIETKLSAFNTKISELEALYKKALASDKTQELLLLDELRDNTMNEIYYFLLSPSFPFRHG
;
A
#
# COMPACT_ATOMS: atom_id res chain seq x y z
N MET A 1 -30.09 7.97 -11.97
CA MET A 1 -28.82 8.43 -11.39
C MET A 1 -28.14 7.21 -10.79
N ASN A 2 -27.00 6.77 -11.34
CA ASN A 2 -26.24 5.66 -10.77
C ASN A 2 -25.54 6.17 -9.51
N ALA A 3 -26.04 5.79 -8.33
CA ALA A 3 -25.41 6.11 -7.06
C ALA A 3 -24.29 5.11 -6.79
N ILE A 4 -23.15 5.61 -6.28
CA ILE A 4 -22.07 4.74 -5.83
C ILE A 4 -22.43 4.11 -4.47
N GLU A 5 -22.37 2.79 -4.37
CA GLU A 5 -22.59 2.08 -3.11
C GLU A 5 -21.29 2.01 -2.29
N LEU A 6 -21.10 3.00 -1.40
CA LEU A 6 -19.87 3.15 -0.62
C LEU A 6 -19.51 1.93 0.24
N ARG A 7 -20.51 1.14 0.66
CA ARG A 7 -20.31 -0.05 1.49
C ARG A 7 -19.65 -1.23 0.77
N LEU A 8 -19.68 -1.23 -0.56
CA LEU A 8 -19.09 -2.28 -1.38
C LEU A 8 -17.63 -2.00 -1.74
N LEU A 9 -17.12 -0.80 -1.44
CA LEU A 9 -15.75 -0.40 -1.73
C LEU A 9 -14.78 -1.10 -0.78
N ARG A 10 -13.64 -1.54 -1.31
CA ARG A 10 -12.51 -1.98 -0.47
C ARG A 10 -11.96 -0.78 0.31
N ASN A 11 -11.31 -1.03 1.44
CA ASN A 11 -10.73 0.00 2.29
C ASN A 11 -9.90 1.06 1.52
N ALA A 12 -9.04 0.61 0.60
CA ALA A 12 -8.22 1.50 -0.22
C ALA A 12 -9.05 2.34 -1.22
N GLU A 13 -10.08 1.74 -1.82
CA GLU A 13 -10.98 2.42 -2.77
C GLU A 13 -11.85 3.46 -2.06
N TYR A 14 -12.37 3.10 -0.87
CA TYR A 14 -13.10 4.03 -0.03
C TYR A 14 -12.21 5.20 0.40
N LEU A 15 -10.98 4.93 0.84
CA LEU A 15 -10.03 6.00 1.20
C LEU A 15 -9.73 6.93 0.02
N GLN A 16 -9.53 6.37 -1.18
CA GLN A 16 -9.28 7.15 -2.38
C GLN A 16 -10.50 8.02 -2.74
N TYR A 17 -11.70 7.44 -2.74
CA TYR A 17 -12.94 8.17 -2.97
C TYR A 17 -13.09 9.37 -2.04
N VAL A 18 -12.85 9.18 -0.74
CA VAL A 18 -12.99 10.25 0.24
C VAL A 18 -11.91 11.34 0.04
N LYS A 19 -10.67 10.96 -0.32
CA LYS A 19 -9.61 11.92 -0.66
C LYS A 19 -9.95 12.74 -1.91
N ASP A 20 -10.48 12.10 -2.94
CA ASP A 20 -10.88 12.78 -4.18
C ASP A 20 -12.04 13.76 -3.91
N PHE A 21 -13.01 13.36 -3.09
CA PHE A 21 -14.12 14.22 -2.67
C PHE A 21 -13.63 15.48 -1.93
N THR A 22 -12.68 15.33 -1.00
CA THR A 22 -12.06 16.48 -0.33
C THR A 22 -11.23 17.33 -1.30
N GLY A 23 -10.55 16.71 -2.26
CA GLY A 23 -9.83 17.41 -3.33
C GLY A 23 -10.73 18.35 -4.11
N ILE A 24 -11.94 17.90 -4.47
CA ILE A 24 -12.95 18.72 -5.14
C ILE A 24 -13.38 19.89 -4.24
N ILE A 25 -13.61 19.66 -2.95
CA ILE A 25 -13.99 20.72 -2.01
C ILE A 25 -12.89 21.79 -1.94
N ASN A 26 -11.62 21.37 -1.83
CA ASN A 26 -10.47 22.29 -1.74
C ASN A 26 -10.30 23.14 -3.00
N LEU A 27 -10.69 22.64 -4.18
CA LEU A 27 -10.66 23.41 -5.44
C LEU A 27 -11.73 24.51 -5.49
N ASN A 28 -12.76 24.46 -4.65
CA ASN A 28 -13.91 25.37 -4.68
C ASN A 28 -13.88 26.47 -3.60
N ASN A 29 -12.70 26.83 -3.10
CA ASN A 29 -12.49 27.83 -2.05
C ASN A 29 -13.41 27.64 -0.82
N PRO A 30 -13.09 26.65 0.04
CA PRO A 30 -13.89 26.30 1.22
C PRO A 30 -14.14 27.48 2.18
N GLU A 31 -13.24 28.46 2.21
CA GLU A 31 -13.36 29.64 3.06
C GLU A 31 -14.54 30.52 2.63
N SER A 32 -14.75 30.63 1.32
CA SER A 32 -15.90 31.36 0.78
C SER A 32 -17.23 30.67 1.05
N LEU A 33 -17.20 29.38 1.40
CA LEU A 33 -18.38 28.57 1.71
C LEU A 33 -18.65 28.46 3.22
N GLY A 34 -17.74 28.96 4.08
CA GLY A 34 -17.89 28.91 5.54
C GLY A 34 -17.95 27.48 6.11
N ILE A 35 -17.25 26.54 5.47
CA ILE A 35 -17.27 25.10 5.85
C ILE A 35 -15.98 24.63 6.51
N GLU A 36 -15.05 25.51 6.87
CA GLU A 36 -13.71 25.18 7.32
C GLU A 36 -13.70 24.26 8.54
N THR A 37 -14.60 24.50 9.51
CA THR A 37 -14.72 23.64 10.69
C THR A 37 -15.14 22.22 10.30
N LYS A 38 -16.09 22.08 9.35
CA LYS A 38 -16.55 20.78 8.87
C LYS A 38 -15.48 20.08 8.03
N LEU A 39 -14.79 20.83 7.19
CA LEU A 39 -13.69 20.34 6.36
C LEU A 39 -12.52 19.87 7.22
N SER A 40 -12.17 20.61 8.28
CA SER A 40 -11.13 20.24 9.25
C SER A 40 -11.49 18.96 10.00
N ALA A 41 -12.72 18.85 10.49
CA ALA A 41 -13.21 17.62 11.14
C ALA A 41 -13.20 16.42 10.17
N PHE A 42 -13.57 16.65 8.91
CA PHE A 42 -13.55 15.64 7.87
C PHE A 42 -12.13 15.17 7.53
N ASN A 43 -11.18 16.10 7.37
CA ASN A 43 -9.77 15.81 7.15
C ASN A 43 -9.13 15.02 8.30
N THR A 44 -9.56 15.31 9.54
CA THR A 44 -9.17 14.52 10.71
C THR A 44 -9.62 13.05 10.56
N LYS A 45 -10.86 12.82 10.14
CA LYS A 45 -11.38 11.45 9.91
C LYS A 45 -10.71 10.73 8.75
N ILE A 46 -10.35 11.44 7.68
CA ILE A 46 -9.56 10.87 6.57
C ILE A 46 -8.19 10.42 7.09
N SER A 47 -7.54 11.22 7.92
CA SER A 47 -6.23 10.89 8.50
C SER A 47 -6.30 9.68 9.43
N GLU A 48 -7.36 9.57 10.24
CA GLU A 48 -7.62 8.38 11.07
C GLU A 48 -7.80 7.12 10.21
N LEU A 49 -8.61 7.20 9.14
CA LEU A 49 -8.83 6.09 8.19
C LEU A 49 -7.53 5.68 7.49
N GLU A 50 -6.74 6.66 7.05
CA GLU A 50 -5.44 6.41 6.43
C GLU A 50 -4.50 5.68 7.39
N ALA A 51 -4.42 6.08 8.65
CA ALA A 51 -3.59 5.40 9.64
C ALA A 51 -4.04 3.94 9.89
N LEU A 52 -5.34 3.69 9.94
CA LEU A 52 -5.90 2.33 10.10
C LEU A 52 -5.59 1.43 8.90
N TYR A 53 -5.79 1.94 7.68
CA TYR A 53 -5.56 1.15 6.47
C TYR A 53 -4.08 0.97 6.14
N LYS A 54 -3.22 1.95 6.49
CA LYS A 54 -1.77 1.82 6.34
C LYS A 54 -1.18 0.77 7.30
N LYS A 55 -1.71 0.66 8.53
CA LYS A 55 -1.38 -0.44 9.46
C LYS A 55 -1.83 -1.81 8.94
N ALA A 56 -2.98 -1.88 8.28
CA ALA A 56 -3.43 -3.13 7.66
C ALA A 56 -2.52 -3.59 6.50
N LEU A 57 -1.91 -2.65 5.75
CA LEU A 57 -0.93 -2.93 4.70
C LEU A 57 0.44 -3.34 5.27
N ALA A 58 0.88 -2.68 6.35
CA ALA A 58 2.09 -3.02 7.09
C ALA A 58 1.84 -4.15 8.11
N SER A 59 1.13 -5.20 7.71
CA SER A 59 0.99 -6.41 8.51
C SER A 59 2.36 -7.02 8.78
N ASP A 60 2.64 -7.49 10.00
CA ASP A 60 3.91 -8.15 10.37
C ASP A 60 4.25 -9.31 9.41
N LYS A 61 3.23 -10.01 8.89
CA LYS A 61 3.38 -11.05 7.86
C LYS A 61 3.97 -10.54 6.55
N THR A 62 3.70 -9.29 6.15
CA THR A 62 4.28 -8.69 4.95
C THR A 62 5.79 -8.54 5.13
N GLN A 63 6.24 -8.14 6.32
CA GLN A 63 7.65 -8.02 6.63
C GLN A 63 8.33 -9.40 6.71
N GLU A 64 7.65 -10.40 7.29
CA GLU A 64 8.13 -11.79 7.30
C GLU A 64 8.29 -12.36 5.88
N LEU A 65 7.33 -12.11 4.98
CA LEU A 65 7.40 -12.54 3.59
C LEU A 65 8.55 -11.87 2.82
N LEU A 66 8.79 -10.57 3.04
CA LEU A 66 9.91 -9.86 2.42
C LEU A 66 11.26 -10.41 2.87
N LEU A 67 11.41 -10.76 4.14
CA LEU A 67 12.62 -11.39 4.67
C LEU A 67 12.83 -12.80 4.09
N LEU A 68 11.75 -13.59 3.94
CA LEU A 68 11.81 -14.90 3.31
C LEU A 68 12.18 -14.80 1.81
N ASP A 69 11.65 -13.80 1.10
CA ASP A 69 12.01 -13.54 -0.30
C ASP A 69 13.50 -13.17 -0.43
N GLU A 70 14.01 -12.31 0.44
CA GLU A 70 15.43 -11.93 0.45
C GLU A 70 16.34 -13.15 0.72
N LEU A 71 15.98 -13.99 1.70
CA LEU A 71 16.71 -15.22 2.00
C LEU A 71 16.72 -16.19 0.82
N ARG A 72 15.58 -16.35 0.14
CA ARG A 72 15.46 -17.18 -1.06
C ARG A 72 16.39 -16.67 -2.16
N ASP A 73 16.35 -15.38 -2.44
CA ASP A 73 17.10 -14.78 -3.54
C ASP A 73 18.61 -14.89 -3.31
N ASN A 74 19.06 -14.68 -2.07
CA ASN A 74 20.46 -14.92 -1.68
C ASN A 74 20.88 -16.39 -1.87
N THR A 75 20.05 -17.33 -1.41
CA THR A 75 20.31 -18.77 -1.58
C THR A 75 20.41 -19.16 -3.05
N MET A 76 19.52 -18.64 -3.90
CA MET A 76 19.54 -18.91 -5.33
C MET A 76 20.79 -18.36 -6.00
N ASN A 77 21.24 -17.16 -5.61
CA ASN A 77 22.49 -16.58 -6.09
C ASN A 77 23.70 -17.44 -5.68
N GLU A 78 23.75 -17.90 -4.43
CA GLU A 78 24.82 -18.78 -3.95
C GLU A 78 24.89 -20.09 -4.73
N ILE A 79 23.75 -20.75 -4.96
CA ILE A 79 23.67 -21.97 -5.77
C ILE A 79 24.15 -21.71 -7.21
N TYR A 80 23.73 -20.60 -7.81
CA TYR A 80 24.14 -20.23 -9.16
C TYR A 80 25.67 -20.07 -9.27
N TYR A 81 26.30 -19.34 -8.34
CA TYR A 81 27.75 -19.17 -8.32
C TYR A 81 28.50 -20.46 -8.00
N PHE A 82 27.94 -21.31 -7.14
CA PHE A 82 28.50 -22.62 -6.83
C PHE A 82 28.56 -23.53 -8.07
N LEU A 83 27.49 -23.55 -8.88
CA LEU A 83 27.44 -24.34 -10.12
C LEU A 83 28.36 -23.80 -11.22
N LEU A 84 28.61 -22.48 -11.25
CA LEU A 84 29.55 -21.84 -12.18
C LEU A 84 31.00 -21.95 -11.74
N SER A 85 31.25 -22.37 -10.49
CA SER A 85 32.61 -22.50 -9.98
C SER A 85 33.36 -23.58 -10.77
N PRO A 86 34.58 -23.29 -11.27
CA PRO A 86 35.39 -24.26 -12.03
C PRO A 86 35.78 -25.51 -11.22
N SER A 87 35.49 -25.51 -9.92
CA SER A 87 35.67 -26.65 -9.01
C SER A 87 34.60 -27.73 -9.14
N PHE A 88 33.51 -27.53 -9.90
CA PHE A 88 32.53 -28.59 -10.19
C PHE A 88 33.07 -29.50 -11.30
N PRO A 89 33.55 -30.72 -11.00
CA PRO A 89 33.91 -31.65 -12.05
C PRO A 89 32.61 -32.32 -12.50
N PHE A 90 32.06 -31.90 -13.65
CA PHE A 90 31.21 -32.79 -14.42
C PHE A 90 32.08 -33.96 -14.89
N ARG A 91 32.18 -35.01 -14.05
CA ARG A 91 32.70 -36.30 -14.47
C ARG A 91 31.73 -36.87 -15.51
N HIS A 92 32.01 -36.64 -16.78
CA HIS A 92 31.54 -37.49 -17.86
C HIS A 92 32.48 -38.70 -17.94
N GLY A 93 31.88 -39.89 -17.94
CA GLY A 93 32.58 -41.18 -18.06
C GLY A 93 33.17 -41.45 -19.43
#